data_AF-A0A928SU17-F1
#
_entry.id   AF-A0A928SU17-F1
#
_cell.length_a   1.000
_cell.length_b   1.000
_cell.length_c   1.000
_cell.angle_alpha   90.00
_cell.angle_beta   90.00
_cell.angle_gamma   90.00
#
_symmetry.space_group_name_H-M   'P 1'
#
loop_
_entity.id
_entity.type
_entity.pdbx_description
1 polymer ?
#
loop_
_entity_poly.entity_id
_entity_poly.type
_entity_poly.pdbx_seq_one_letter_code
_entity_poly.pdbx_strand_id
1 'polypeptide(L)'
;MANPVSRRVALKVVGATLGTAAFAQALSPLAELRHTTSVAEFLQKHYRELSATELEQILRRLEQETEQRYGKKVSIKDVRPEEGVEFAYALNLSVCVGCRKCAEACHKENNHDRSTNNSYIRVLEMEQGSFDMEKAKVDYDHAVPAPGKYYLPVQCQQCDNAPCVKVCPVQATWKEKDGIVVVDYNWCIGCRYCEAACPYHARRFNWSKPEVPADQINPDQAYLSNRIRPQGVVEKCHFCLHRTREGRLPACLEACPTGARVFGNLLDPDSEIRWVLQNKRVYVLKEELGTKPRFFYYFDK
;
A
#
# COMPACT_ATOMS: atom_id res chain seq x y z
N MET A 1 -9.08 30.35 10.99
CA MET A 1 -9.85 30.25 12.26
C MET A 1 -10.02 28.78 12.60
N ALA A 2 -9.93 28.45 13.89
CA ALA A 2 -9.76 27.13 14.52
C ALA A 2 -8.37 26.47 14.36
N ASN A 3 -7.50 26.68 15.35
CA ASN A 3 -6.34 25.83 15.59
C ASN A 3 -6.85 24.41 15.91
N PRO A 4 -6.41 23.34 15.22
CA PRO A 4 -6.81 22.00 15.59
C PRO A 4 -6.19 21.68 16.95
N VAL A 5 -7.05 21.56 17.97
CA VAL A 5 -6.62 21.17 19.31
C VAL A 5 -6.05 19.76 19.20
N SER A 6 -4.72 19.63 19.26
CA SER A 6 -4.08 18.32 19.23
C SER A 6 -4.54 17.49 20.43
N ARG A 7 -4.61 16.16 20.28
CA ARG A 7 -4.97 15.24 21.37
C ARG A 7 -4.12 15.47 22.63
N ARG A 8 -2.88 15.93 22.47
CA ARG A 8 -1.96 16.30 23.55
C ARG A 8 -2.41 17.55 24.33
N VAL A 9 -2.96 18.55 23.64
CA VAL A 9 -3.54 19.74 24.28
C VAL A 9 -4.85 19.38 24.97
N ALA A 10 -5.70 18.58 24.32
CA ALA A 10 -6.93 18.07 24.94
C ALA A 10 -6.63 17.25 26.21
N LEU A 11 -5.65 16.34 26.18
CA LEU A 11 -5.24 15.53 27.34
C LEU A 11 -4.61 16.37 28.47
N LYS A 12 -3.84 17.42 28.14
CA LYS A 12 -3.30 18.35 29.15
C LYS A 12 -4.40 19.16 29.83
N VAL A 13 -5.39 19.63 29.05
CA VAL A 13 -6.53 20.39 29.57
C VAL A 13 -7.42 19.50 30.43
N VAL A 14 -7.72 18.29 29.97
CA VAL A 14 -8.56 17.31 30.69
C VAL A 14 -7.87 16.76 31.93
N GLY A 15 -6.55 16.53 31.89
CA GLY A 15 -5.75 16.11 33.04
C GLY A 15 -5.61 17.19 34.11
N ALA A 16 -5.63 18.47 33.72
CA ALA A 16 -5.63 19.59 34.64
C ALA A 16 -6.99 19.82 35.31
N THR A 17 -8.11 19.44 34.67
CA THR A 17 -9.47 19.71 35.17
C THR A 17 -10.07 18.58 36.00
N LEU A 18 -9.74 17.31 35.72
CA LEU A 18 -10.40 16.18 36.38
C LEU A 18 -9.73 15.74 37.70
N GLY A 19 -8.54 16.25 38.03
CA GLY A 19 -7.75 15.70 39.14
C GLY A 19 -7.20 14.31 38.81
N THR A 20 -6.09 13.92 39.44
CA THR A 20 -5.32 12.72 39.05
C THR A 20 -6.14 11.42 39.09
N ALA A 21 -7.05 11.28 40.06
CA ALA A 21 -7.88 10.09 40.22
C ALA A 21 -8.99 9.98 39.16
N ALA A 22 -9.74 11.05 38.88
CA ALA A 22 -10.80 11.00 37.87
C ALA A 22 -10.22 11.02 36.44
N PHE A 23 -9.05 11.62 36.24
CA PHE A 23 -8.30 11.47 35.00
C PHE A 23 -7.83 10.01 34.80
N ALA A 24 -7.31 9.36 35.83
CA ALA A 24 -6.93 7.94 35.75
C ALA A 24 -8.14 7.03 35.46
N GLN A 25 -9.31 7.32 36.07
CA GLN A 25 -10.55 6.61 35.82
C GLN A 25 -11.07 6.85 34.38
N ALA A 26 -11.00 8.08 33.87
CA ALA A 26 -11.42 8.42 32.50
C ALA A 26 -10.50 7.81 31.43
N LEU A 27 -9.24 7.55 31.78
CA LEU A 27 -8.28 6.84 30.96
C LEU A 27 -8.31 5.32 31.18
N SER A 28 -9.14 4.78 32.08
CA SER A 28 -9.19 3.33 32.32
C SER A 28 -9.59 2.50 31.09
N PRO A 29 -10.47 2.97 30.17
CA PRO A 29 -10.72 2.27 28.92
C PRO A 29 -9.52 2.32 27.96
N LEU A 30 -8.63 3.32 28.13
CA LEU A 30 -7.35 3.41 27.41
C LEU A 30 -6.26 2.55 28.06
N ALA A 31 -6.42 2.15 29.34
CA ALA A 31 -5.51 1.22 29.99
C ALA A 31 -5.61 -0.18 29.38
N GLU A 32 -6.80 -0.59 28.90
CA GLU A 32 -6.96 -1.82 28.12
C GLU A 32 -6.29 -1.71 26.73
N LEU A 33 -6.29 -0.52 26.11
CA LEU A 33 -5.53 -0.22 24.88
C LEU A 33 -4.00 -0.22 25.07
N ARG A 34 -3.49 -0.07 26.30
CA ARG A 34 -2.04 -0.18 26.59
C ARG A 34 -1.48 -1.58 26.35
N HIS A 35 -2.33 -2.61 26.31
CA HIS A 35 -1.86 -3.97 26.04
C HIS A 35 -1.45 -4.19 24.58
N THR A 36 -1.77 -3.26 23.67
CA THR A 36 -1.44 -3.37 22.24
C THR A 36 -0.64 -2.20 21.68
N THR A 37 -0.65 -1.03 22.34
CA THR A 37 -0.09 0.22 21.78
C THR A 37 0.65 1.01 22.88
N SER A 38 1.86 1.51 22.60
CA SER A 38 2.62 2.31 23.59
C SER A 38 1.99 3.70 23.80
N VAL A 39 2.22 4.33 24.95
CA VAL A 39 1.74 5.71 25.20
C VAL A 39 2.30 6.71 24.18
N ALA A 40 3.54 6.49 23.71
CA ALA A 40 4.16 7.30 22.68
C ALA A 40 3.45 7.15 21.33
N GLU A 41 3.04 5.93 20.97
CA GLU A 41 2.28 5.64 19.76
C GLU A 41 0.84 6.18 19.83
N PHE A 42 0.20 6.09 20.99
CA PHE A 42 -1.13 6.66 21.21
C PHE A 42 -1.16 8.20 21.07
N LEU A 43 -0.08 8.86 21.49
CA LEU A 43 0.09 10.31 21.41
C LEU A 43 0.75 10.79 20.10
N GLN A 44 1.09 9.88 19.19
CA GLN A 44 1.70 10.19 17.91
C GLN A 44 0.81 11.17 17.14
N LYS A 45 1.39 12.15 16.45
CA LYS A 45 0.64 13.02 15.54
C LYS A 45 0.43 12.33 14.19
N HIS A 46 -0.52 12.85 13.42
CA HIS A 46 -0.67 12.47 12.03
C HIS A 46 0.64 12.73 11.27
N TYR A 47 1.05 11.84 10.36
CA TYR A 47 2.33 11.95 9.63
C TYR A 47 2.57 13.35 9.02
N ARG A 48 1.54 13.95 8.41
CA ARG A 48 1.60 15.29 7.81
C ARG A 48 1.86 16.44 8.80
N GLU A 49 1.78 16.20 10.10
CA GLU A 49 1.96 17.18 11.18
C GLU A 49 3.26 16.94 11.98
N LEU A 50 4.01 15.89 11.66
CA LEU A 50 5.25 15.55 12.35
C LEU A 50 6.36 16.55 11.98
N SER A 51 7.13 17.00 12.97
CA SER A 51 8.43 17.61 12.70
C SER A 51 9.43 16.53 12.23
N ALA A 52 10.51 16.96 11.57
CA ALA A 52 11.60 16.06 11.19
C ALA A 52 12.17 15.28 12.39
N THR A 53 12.28 15.95 13.55
CA THR A 53 12.76 15.33 14.80
C THR A 53 11.77 14.32 15.37
N GLU A 54 10.46 14.60 15.35
CA GLU A 54 9.42 13.65 15.79
C GLU A 54 9.40 12.43 14.87
N LEU A 55 9.53 12.63 13.56
CA LEU A 55 9.59 11.55 12.59
C LEU A 55 10.82 10.66 12.81
N GLU A 56 12.01 11.25 12.98
CA GLU A 56 13.23 10.49 13.23
C GLU A 56 13.13 9.63 14.50
N GLN A 57 12.51 10.15 15.56
CA GLN A 57 12.24 9.37 16.78
C GLN A 57 11.32 8.18 16.51
N ILE A 58 10.29 8.35 15.67
CA ILE A 58 9.39 7.27 15.28
C ILE A 58 10.12 6.22 14.43
N LEU A 59 10.95 6.64 13.47
CA LEU A 59 11.73 5.72 12.64
C LEU A 59 12.65 4.85 13.50
N ARG A 60 13.42 5.46 14.40
CA ARG A 60 14.31 4.74 15.33
C ARG A 60 13.53 3.77 16.22
N ARG A 61 12.36 4.18 16.72
CA ARG A 61 11.49 3.31 17.51
C ARG A 61 11.03 2.09 16.69
N LEU A 62 10.56 2.30 15.46
CA LEU A 62 10.10 1.22 14.58
C LEU A 62 11.22 0.25 14.21
N GLU A 63 12.44 0.74 13.99
CA GLU A 63 13.62 -0.10 13.74
C GLU A 63 13.94 -0.97 14.95
N GLN A 64 13.95 -0.39 16.16
CA GLN A 64 14.17 -1.11 17.42
C GLN A 64 13.08 -2.16 17.69
N GLU A 65 11.81 -1.79 17.51
CA GLU A 65 10.68 -2.72 17.66
C GLU A 65 10.77 -3.89 16.67
N THR A 66 11.22 -3.62 15.44
CA THR A 66 11.41 -4.66 14.42
C THR A 66 12.55 -5.60 14.80
N GLU A 67 13.69 -5.07 15.26
CA GLU A 67 14.81 -5.88 15.73
C GLU A 67 14.43 -6.74 16.94
N GLN A 68 13.72 -6.18 17.91
CA GLN A 68 13.27 -6.90 19.11
C GLN A 68 12.25 -7.99 18.79
N ARG A 69 11.29 -7.72 17.91
CA ARG A 69 10.19 -8.66 17.60
C ARG A 69 10.60 -9.73 16.61
N TYR A 70 11.40 -9.38 15.60
CA TYR A 70 11.72 -10.26 14.48
C TYR A 70 13.18 -10.70 14.42
N GLY A 71 14.05 -10.22 15.31
CA GLY A 71 15.47 -10.58 15.31
C GLY A 71 16.25 -10.07 14.09
N LYS A 72 15.73 -9.06 13.40
CA LYS A 72 16.32 -8.50 12.17
C LYS A 72 16.49 -6.99 12.29
N LYS A 73 17.73 -6.51 12.12
CA LYS A 73 18.01 -5.08 11.91
C LYS A 73 17.49 -4.64 10.56
N VAL A 74 16.76 -3.54 10.56
CA VAL A 74 16.18 -2.91 9.37
C VAL A 74 16.54 -1.43 9.35
N SER A 75 16.49 -0.80 8.18
CA SER A 75 16.58 0.64 8.00
C SER A 75 15.24 1.14 7.51
N ILE A 76 14.63 2.10 8.21
CA ILE A 76 13.36 2.69 7.83
C ILE A 76 13.57 4.16 7.50
N LYS A 77 13.33 4.52 6.24
CA LYS A 77 13.49 5.89 5.74
C LYS A 77 12.14 6.57 5.51
N ASP A 78 12.15 7.90 5.50
CA ASP A 78 11.07 8.71 4.95
C ASP A 78 11.38 9.12 3.51
N VAL A 79 11.08 8.24 2.56
CA VAL A 79 11.34 8.49 1.14
C VAL A 79 10.23 9.38 0.58
N ARG A 80 10.53 10.66 0.37
CA ARG A 80 9.56 11.70 -0.04
C ARG A 80 9.23 11.62 -1.54
N PRO A 81 8.02 12.02 -1.97
CA PRO A 81 7.68 12.08 -3.39
C PRO A 81 8.55 13.11 -4.13
N GLU A 82 8.89 12.79 -5.37
CA GLU A 82 9.59 13.70 -6.28
C GLU A 82 8.62 14.72 -6.88
N GLU A 83 9.08 15.96 -7.10
CA GLU A 83 8.28 16.98 -7.79
C GLU A 83 8.33 16.78 -9.31
N GLY A 84 7.23 17.07 -10.00
CA GLY A 84 7.15 16.89 -11.45
C GLY A 84 7.10 15.43 -11.93
N VAL A 85 6.85 14.50 -11.02
CA VAL A 85 6.68 13.07 -11.33
C VAL A 85 5.23 12.67 -11.08
N GLU A 86 4.65 11.85 -11.96
CA GLU A 86 3.42 11.10 -11.68
C GLU A 86 3.59 9.64 -12.11
N PHE A 87 3.69 8.73 -11.14
CA PHE A 87 3.92 7.33 -11.45
C PHE A 87 2.66 6.63 -11.95
N ALA A 88 2.83 5.79 -12.96
CA ALA A 88 1.78 4.89 -13.44
C ALA A 88 2.33 3.56 -13.94
N TYR A 89 1.40 2.63 -14.14
CA TYR A 89 1.64 1.32 -14.72
C TYR A 89 0.89 1.16 -16.05
N ALA A 90 1.49 0.48 -17.01
CA ALA A 90 0.80 -0.10 -18.15
C ALA A 90 1.13 -1.60 -18.24
N LEU A 91 0.13 -2.44 -18.36
CA LEU A 91 0.27 -3.89 -18.33
C LEU A 91 -0.15 -4.51 -19.67
N ASN A 92 0.81 -5.15 -20.34
CA ASN A 92 0.61 -5.84 -21.60
C ASN A 92 -0.04 -7.21 -21.35
N LEU A 93 -1.31 -7.33 -21.74
CA LEU A 93 -2.08 -8.56 -21.61
C LEU A 93 -1.77 -9.58 -22.71
N SER A 94 -1.15 -9.16 -23.83
CA SER A 94 -0.76 -10.06 -24.93
C SER A 94 0.43 -10.95 -24.58
N VAL A 95 1.31 -10.52 -23.68
CA VAL A 95 2.52 -11.27 -23.28
C VAL A 95 2.49 -11.73 -21.83
N CYS A 96 1.40 -11.46 -21.09
CA CYS A 96 1.24 -11.97 -19.73
C CYS A 96 0.89 -13.46 -19.76
N VAL A 97 1.82 -14.30 -19.30
CA VAL A 97 1.66 -15.76 -19.28
C VAL A 97 1.05 -16.32 -18.00
N GLY A 98 0.64 -15.48 -17.04
CA GLY A 98 0.01 -15.97 -15.81
C GLY A 98 0.94 -16.62 -14.78
N CYS A 99 2.28 -16.55 -14.94
CA CYS A 99 3.25 -17.25 -14.08
C CYS A 99 3.34 -16.78 -12.62
N ARG A 100 2.59 -15.75 -12.20
CA ARG A 100 2.55 -15.18 -10.83
C ARG A 100 3.88 -14.75 -10.17
N LYS A 101 5.02 -14.83 -10.86
CA LYS A 101 6.31 -14.31 -10.35
C LYS A 101 6.24 -12.86 -9.85
N CYS A 102 5.41 -12.03 -10.50
CA CYS A 102 5.17 -10.66 -10.05
C CYS A 102 4.49 -10.58 -8.67
N ALA A 103 3.57 -11.49 -8.36
CA ALA A 103 2.88 -11.57 -7.08
C ALA A 103 3.80 -12.10 -5.98
N GLU A 104 4.63 -13.10 -6.29
CA GLU A 104 5.67 -13.64 -5.38
C GLU A 104 6.73 -12.58 -5.03
N ALA A 105 7.22 -11.85 -6.04
CA ALA A 105 8.18 -10.77 -5.82
C ALA A 105 7.58 -9.66 -4.96
N CYS A 106 6.31 -9.31 -5.19
CA CYS A 106 5.59 -8.36 -4.36
C CYS A 106 5.45 -8.84 -2.90
N HIS A 107 5.15 -10.13 -2.69
CA HIS A 107 5.04 -10.75 -1.37
C HIS A 107 6.36 -10.70 -0.58
N LYS A 108 7.47 -11.00 -1.26
CA LYS A 108 8.82 -10.96 -0.68
C LYS A 108 9.27 -9.53 -0.39
N GLU A 109 9.21 -8.66 -1.40
CA GLU A 109 9.71 -7.28 -1.31
C GLU A 109 9.00 -6.45 -0.23
N ASN A 110 7.68 -6.62 -0.13
CA ASN A 110 6.83 -5.78 0.71
C ASN A 110 6.59 -6.36 2.11
N ASN A 111 7.41 -7.33 2.54
CA ASN A 111 7.33 -7.98 3.84
C ASN A 111 5.89 -8.43 4.17
N HIS A 112 5.20 -9.06 3.22
CA HIS A 112 3.85 -9.59 3.45
C HIS A 112 3.89 -10.71 4.47
N ASP A 113 2.84 -10.79 5.28
CA ASP A 113 2.69 -11.88 6.25
C ASP A 113 2.76 -13.24 5.52
N ARG A 114 3.65 -14.12 5.98
CA ARG A 114 3.88 -15.43 5.35
C ARG A 114 2.73 -16.39 5.64
N SER A 115 2.09 -16.26 6.80
CA SER A 115 1.02 -17.19 7.20
C SER A 115 -0.22 -17.09 6.29
N THR A 116 -0.57 -15.88 5.86
CA THR A 116 -1.72 -15.64 4.96
C THR A 116 -1.41 -15.83 3.48
N ASN A 117 -0.13 -15.97 3.09
CA ASN A 117 0.33 -15.95 1.70
C ASN A 117 -0.27 -14.77 0.89
N ASN A 118 -0.50 -13.64 1.56
CA ASN A 118 -1.18 -12.49 0.96
C ASN A 118 -0.28 -11.85 -0.10
N SER A 119 -0.85 -11.36 -1.20
CA SER A 119 -0.15 -10.52 -2.17
C SER A 119 -1.05 -9.38 -2.63
N TYR A 120 -0.42 -8.24 -2.92
CA TYR A 120 -1.13 -7.10 -3.50
C TYR A 120 -1.57 -7.34 -4.94
N ILE A 121 -1.05 -8.39 -5.58
CA ILE A 121 -1.34 -8.74 -6.97
C ILE A 121 -2.14 -10.03 -6.98
N ARG A 122 -3.31 -9.99 -7.60
CA ARG A 122 -4.07 -11.19 -7.97
C ARG A 122 -3.96 -11.36 -9.47
N VAL A 123 -3.58 -12.53 -9.94
CA VAL A 123 -3.52 -12.81 -11.38
C VAL A 123 -4.76 -13.60 -11.75
N LEU A 124 -5.70 -12.94 -12.43
CA LEU A 124 -6.94 -13.56 -12.87
C LEU A 124 -6.68 -14.32 -14.18
N GLU A 125 -7.01 -15.60 -14.23
CA GLU A 125 -7.12 -16.35 -15.48
C GLU A 125 -8.48 -16.07 -16.11
N MET A 126 -8.46 -15.65 -17.36
CA MET A 126 -9.61 -15.22 -18.15
C MET A 126 -9.77 -16.09 -19.39
N GLU A 127 -11.00 -16.27 -19.87
CA GLU A 127 -11.28 -16.90 -21.16
C GLU A 127 -10.98 -15.94 -22.31
N GLN A 128 -10.25 -16.38 -23.34
CA GLN A 128 -10.05 -15.57 -24.54
C GLN A 128 -11.40 -15.21 -25.17
N GLY A 129 -11.54 -13.93 -25.56
CA GLY A 129 -12.78 -13.40 -26.13
C GLY A 129 -13.83 -12.94 -25.11
N SER A 130 -13.58 -13.11 -23.80
CA SER A 130 -14.47 -12.62 -22.74
C SER A 130 -13.71 -11.73 -21.77
N PHE A 131 -14.35 -10.64 -21.32
CA PHE A 131 -13.85 -9.81 -20.20
C PHE A 131 -14.67 -10.03 -18.91
N ASP A 132 -15.41 -11.14 -18.84
CA ASP A 132 -16.24 -11.48 -17.68
C ASP A 132 -15.36 -11.89 -16.49
N MET A 133 -15.10 -10.93 -15.61
CA MET A 133 -14.28 -11.12 -14.41
C MET A 133 -14.93 -12.02 -13.36
N GLU A 134 -16.25 -12.24 -13.43
CA GLU A 134 -16.94 -13.11 -12.46
C GLU A 134 -16.61 -14.59 -12.69
N LYS A 135 -16.30 -14.94 -13.94
CA LYS A 135 -15.86 -16.29 -14.32
C LYS A 135 -14.35 -16.49 -14.17
N ALA A 136 -13.63 -15.45 -13.77
CA ALA A 136 -12.18 -15.51 -13.69
C ALA A 136 -11.70 -16.36 -12.51
N LYS A 137 -10.60 -17.11 -12.71
CA LYS A 137 -10.00 -17.94 -11.67
C LYS A 137 -8.72 -17.32 -11.13
N VAL A 138 -8.45 -17.48 -9.84
CA VAL A 138 -7.23 -16.97 -9.19
C VAL A 138 -6.33 -18.08 -8.67
N ASP A 139 -6.85 -19.29 -8.59
CA ASP A 139 -6.34 -20.46 -7.89
C ASP A 139 -5.99 -21.61 -8.84
N TYR A 140 -5.60 -21.31 -10.08
CA TYR A 140 -5.14 -22.31 -11.05
C TYR A 140 -3.78 -22.93 -10.66
N ASP A 141 -3.59 -24.22 -10.92
CA ASP A 141 -2.37 -24.96 -10.54
C ASP A 141 -1.73 -25.72 -11.72
N HIS A 142 -2.37 -25.72 -12.89
CA HIS A 142 -1.84 -26.25 -14.13
C HIS A 142 -0.70 -25.39 -14.72
N ALA A 143 0.01 -25.96 -15.71
CA ALA A 143 1.03 -25.25 -16.47
C ALA A 143 0.44 -24.05 -17.22
N VAL A 144 1.19 -22.94 -17.21
CA VAL A 144 0.80 -21.69 -17.87
C VAL A 144 1.80 -21.30 -18.96
N PRO A 145 1.36 -20.66 -20.07
CA PRO A 145 -0.02 -20.25 -20.35
C PRO A 145 -0.91 -21.43 -20.79
N ALA A 146 -2.15 -21.44 -20.31
CA ALA A 146 -3.13 -22.45 -20.72
C ALA A 146 -3.79 -22.10 -22.08
N PRO A 147 -4.09 -23.10 -22.94
CA PRO A 147 -4.76 -22.86 -24.22
C PRO A 147 -6.12 -22.18 -24.05
N GLY A 148 -6.41 -21.20 -24.90
CA GLY A 148 -7.68 -20.46 -24.86
C GLY A 148 -7.82 -19.50 -23.68
N LYS A 149 -6.76 -19.28 -22.89
CA LYS A 149 -6.74 -18.33 -21.76
C LYS A 149 -5.91 -17.10 -22.03
N TYR A 150 -6.21 -16.02 -21.31
CA TYR A 150 -5.29 -14.90 -21.10
C TYR A 150 -5.31 -14.51 -19.62
N TYR A 151 -4.30 -13.76 -19.18
CA TYR A 151 -4.12 -13.47 -17.76
C TYR A 151 -4.19 -11.97 -17.47
N LEU A 152 -5.02 -11.59 -16.50
CA LEU A 152 -5.27 -10.22 -16.07
C LEU A 152 -4.78 -10.02 -14.62
N PRO A 153 -3.54 -9.55 -14.41
CA PRO A 153 -3.09 -9.09 -13.10
C PRO A 153 -3.85 -7.86 -12.61
N VAL A 154 -4.48 -7.97 -11.45
CA VAL A 154 -5.21 -6.88 -10.77
C VAL A 154 -4.52 -6.54 -9.44
N GLN A 155 -4.23 -5.25 -9.25
CA GLN A 155 -3.62 -4.68 -8.04
C GLN A 155 -4.20 -3.29 -7.78
N CYS A 156 -3.64 -2.56 -6.79
CA CYS A 156 -4.03 -1.17 -6.56
C CYS A 156 -3.73 -0.31 -7.79
N GLN A 157 -4.75 0.38 -8.28
CA GLN A 157 -4.69 1.18 -9.50
C GLN A 157 -4.20 2.62 -9.28
N GLN A 158 -3.80 2.98 -8.04
CA GLN A 158 -3.42 4.34 -7.60
C GLN A 158 -4.29 5.45 -8.19
N CYS A 159 -5.59 5.38 -7.90
CA CYS A 159 -6.59 6.22 -8.51
C CYS A 159 -6.37 7.72 -8.21
N ASP A 160 -6.50 8.57 -9.22
CA ASP A 160 -6.45 10.03 -9.09
C ASP A 160 -7.68 10.55 -8.32
N ASN A 161 -8.86 10.00 -8.64
CA ASN A 161 -10.11 10.21 -7.91
C ASN A 161 -10.39 9.01 -6.99
N ALA A 162 -9.55 8.82 -5.97
CA ALA A 162 -9.59 7.64 -5.11
C ALA A 162 -10.77 7.62 -4.12
N PRO A 163 -11.77 6.72 -4.27
CA PRO A 163 -12.88 6.60 -3.30
C PRO A 163 -12.37 6.16 -1.92
N CYS A 164 -11.37 5.26 -1.90
CA CYS A 164 -10.74 4.78 -0.67
C CYS A 164 -10.06 5.87 0.18
N VAL A 165 -9.69 7.01 -0.42
CA VAL A 165 -9.17 8.19 0.31
C VAL A 165 -10.33 8.97 0.93
N LYS A 166 -11.39 9.23 0.16
CA LYS A 166 -12.55 10.03 0.59
C LYS A 166 -13.31 9.42 1.77
N VAL A 167 -13.36 8.10 1.85
CA VAL A 167 -14.11 7.38 2.90
C VAL A 167 -13.32 7.19 4.21
N CYS A 168 -12.04 7.58 4.27
CA CYS A 168 -11.24 7.36 5.47
C CYS A 168 -11.58 8.41 6.55
N PRO A 169 -12.24 8.03 7.66
CA PRO A 169 -12.74 9.01 8.63
C PRO A 169 -11.62 9.74 9.39
N VAL A 170 -10.45 9.09 9.51
CA VAL A 170 -9.28 9.63 10.22
C VAL A 170 -8.20 10.14 9.26
N GLN A 171 -8.44 10.12 7.94
CA GLN A 171 -7.48 10.56 6.92
C GLN A 171 -6.12 9.82 6.93
N ALA A 172 -6.09 8.56 7.39
CA ALA A 172 -4.89 7.71 7.37
C ALA A 172 -4.39 7.34 5.97
N THR A 173 -5.09 7.74 4.91
CA THR A 173 -4.70 7.48 3.53
C THR A 173 -4.97 8.71 2.69
N TRP A 174 -4.03 9.04 1.80
CA TRP A 174 -4.10 10.21 0.94
C TRP A 174 -3.29 9.98 -0.35
N LYS A 175 -3.39 10.88 -1.32
CA LYS A 175 -2.56 10.88 -2.53
C LYS A 175 -1.36 11.82 -2.35
N GLU A 176 -0.16 11.32 -2.59
CA GLU A 176 1.08 12.11 -2.63
C GLU A 176 1.24 12.83 -3.98
N LYS A 177 2.18 13.79 -4.05
CA LYS A 177 2.43 14.59 -5.27
C LYS A 177 2.80 13.73 -6.48
N ASP A 178 3.44 12.59 -6.24
CA ASP A 178 3.87 11.63 -7.27
C ASP A 178 2.76 10.70 -7.78
N GLY A 179 1.51 10.96 -7.39
CA GLY A 179 0.34 10.18 -7.78
C GLY A 179 0.12 8.90 -6.96
N ILE A 180 1.07 8.52 -6.09
CA ILE A 180 0.92 7.32 -5.26
C ILE A 180 -0.06 7.61 -4.12
N VAL A 181 -1.11 6.80 -4.00
CA VAL A 181 -1.94 6.79 -2.79
C VAL A 181 -1.12 6.12 -1.69
N VAL A 182 -1.04 6.67 -0.49
CA VAL A 182 -0.28 6.10 0.63
C VAL A 182 -1.19 5.75 1.79
N VAL A 183 -0.69 4.95 2.73
CA VAL A 183 -1.37 4.63 3.98
C VAL A 183 -0.38 4.81 5.11
N ASP A 184 -0.74 5.62 6.09
CA ASP A 184 -0.04 5.63 7.36
C ASP A 184 -0.59 4.51 8.25
N TYR A 185 0.19 3.43 8.39
CA TYR A 185 -0.25 2.30 9.21
C TYR A 185 -0.31 2.64 10.71
N ASN A 186 0.43 3.65 11.19
CA ASN A 186 0.34 4.06 12.60
C ASN A 186 -0.92 4.90 12.87
N TRP A 187 -1.48 5.53 11.83
CA TRP A 187 -2.71 6.32 11.95
C TRP A 187 -3.97 5.53 11.58
N CYS A 188 -3.82 4.42 10.86
CA CYS A 188 -4.94 3.58 10.43
C CYS A 188 -5.64 2.94 11.63
N ILE A 189 -6.91 3.27 11.84
CA ILE A 189 -7.74 2.70 12.92
C ILE A 189 -8.44 1.37 12.55
N GLY A 190 -8.18 0.81 11.37
CA GLY A 190 -8.75 -0.48 11.00
C GLY A 190 -10.26 -0.52 10.72
N CYS A 191 -10.92 0.61 10.49
CA CYS A 191 -12.37 0.65 10.21
C CYS A 191 -12.81 0.02 8.87
N ARG A 192 -11.86 -0.29 7.97
CA ARG A 192 -12.07 -1.02 6.70
C ARG A 192 -13.03 -0.38 5.68
N TYR A 193 -13.53 0.82 5.89
CA TYR A 193 -14.34 1.52 4.87
C TYR A 193 -13.59 1.71 3.54
N CYS A 194 -12.27 1.90 3.59
CA CYS A 194 -11.44 1.99 2.39
C CYS A 194 -11.35 0.67 1.60
N GLU A 195 -11.57 -0.48 2.25
CA GLU A 195 -11.65 -1.80 1.61
C GLU A 195 -12.98 -1.91 0.85
N ALA A 196 -14.10 -1.61 1.51
CA ALA A 196 -15.43 -1.62 0.91
C ALA A 196 -15.57 -0.63 -0.26
N ALA A 197 -14.96 0.55 -0.16
CA ALA A 197 -15.04 1.58 -1.20
C ALA A 197 -14.12 1.31 -2.41
N CYS A 198 -13.21 0.34 -2.35
CA CYS A 198 -12.26 0.09 -3.44
C CYS A 198 -12.89 -0.85 -4.50
N PRO A 199 -13.18 -0.37 -5.72
CA PRO A 199 -13.86 -1.20 -6.73
C PRO A 199 -12.97 -2.31 -7.33
N TYR A 200 -11.68 -2.32 -6.95
CA TYR A 200 -10.69 -3.27 -7.42
C TYR A 200 -10.32 -4.32 -6.36
N HIS A 201 -10.91 -4.25 -5.16
CA HIS A 201 -10.55 -5.08 -3.99
C HIS A 201 -9.02 -5.14 -3.76
N ALA A 202 -8.37 -3.99 -3.88
CA ALA A 202 -6.91 -3.85 -3.85
C ALA A 202 -6.33 -3.48 -2.47
N ARG A 203 -7.21 -3.37 -1.47
CA ARG A 203 -6.87 -3.15 -0.06
C ARG A 203 -6.94 -4.51 0.65
N ARG A 204 -6.02 -4.74 1.59
CA ARG A 204 -5.95 -5.96 2.40
C ARG A 204 -5.92 -5.57 3.86
N PHE A 205 -6.71 -6.23 4.69
CA PHE A 205 -6.74 -5.99 6.12
C PHE A 205 -5.92 -7.06 6.85
N ASN A 206 -5.10 -6.62 7.81
CA ASN A 206 -4.25 -7.51 8.60
C ASN A 206 -5.03 -8.02 9.81
N TRP A 207 -5.64 -9.18 9.67
CA TRP A 207 -6.47 -9.81 10.70
C TRP A 207 -5.67 -10.35 11.88
N SER A 208 -4.51 -10.93 11.60
CA SER A 208 -3.58 -11.50 12.56
C SER A 208 -2.32 -10.64 12.68
N LYS A 209 -1.52 -10.93 13.72
CA LYS A 209 -0.15 -10.40 13.79
C LYS A 209 0.65 -11.00 12.64
N PRO A 210 1.42 -10.20 11.88
CA PRO A 210 2.18 -10.73 10.76
C PRO A 210 3.35 -11.58 11.24
N GLU A 211 3.54 -12.71 10.56
CA GLU A 211 4.64 -13.63 10.75
C GLU A 211 5.57 -13.56 9.54
N VAL A 212 6.76 -13.00 9.73
CA VAL A 212 7.79 -12.91 8.69
C VAL A 212 9.11 -13.41 9.28
N PRO A 213 9.67 -14.53 8.78
CA PRO A 213 10.95 -15.05 9.24
C PRO A 213 12.08 -14.03 9.07
N ALA A 214 12.99 -13.96 10.04
CA ALA A 214 14.06 -12.96 10.11
C ALA A 214 14.96 -12.93 8.85
N ASP A 215 15.22 -14.10 8.28
CA ASP A 215 16.02 -14.30 7.07
C ASP A 215 15.30 -13.84 5.78
N GLN A 216 13.97 -13.72 5.83
CA GLN A 216 13.13 -13.32 4.69
C GLN A 216 12.66 -11.87 4.75
N ILE A 217 13.00 -11.13 5.81
CA ILE A 217 12.66 -9.71 5.94
C ILE A 217 13.55 -8.89 5.01
N ASN A 218 12.92 -8.09 4.16
CA ASN A 218 13.57 -7.00 3.44
C ASN A 218 13.96 -5.89 4.44
N PRO A 219 15.27 -5.63 4.63
CA PRO A 219 15.73 -4.67 5.61
C PRO A 219 15.64 -3.22 5.14
N ASP A 220 15.54 -2.94 3.84
CA ASP A 220 15.43 -1.57 3.31
C ASP A 220 13.95 -1.20 3.21
N GLN A 221 13.50 -0.38 4.15
CA GLN A 221 12.09 -0.09 4.37
C GLN A 221 11.80 1.41 4.29
N ALA A 222 10.56 1.75 3.93
CA ALA A 222 10.05 3.11 4.06
C ALA A 222 8.80 3.19 4.94
N TYR A 223 8.65 4.32 5.65
CA TYR A 223 7.59 4.53 6.65
C TYR A 223 6.17 4.31 6.10
N LEU A 224 5.89 4.78 4.88
CA LEU A 224 4.59 4.65 4.19
C LEU A 224 4.53 3.45 3.22
N SER A 225 5.44 2.48 3.35
CA SER A 225 5.68 1.44 2.35
C SER A 225 5.81 0.02 2.93
N ASN A 226 6.88 -0.69 2.60
CA ASN A 226 7.12 -2.11 2.83
C ASN A 226 7.53 -2.50 4.26
N ARG A 227 7.42 -1.61 5.25
CA ARG A 227 7.66 -2.02 6.64
C ARG A 227 6.74 -3.17 7.05
N ILE A 228 7.02 -3.90 8.12
CA ILE A 228 6.09 -4.93 8.59
C ILE A 228 4.87 -4.23 9.20
N ARG A 229 3.66 -4.55 8.71
CA ARG A 229 2.44 -3.83 9.10
C ARG A 229 1.81 -4.48 10.33
N PRO A 230 1.44 -3.73 11.39
CA PRO A 230 0.82 -4.31 12.57
C PRO A 230 -0.55 -4.94 12.26
N GLN A 231 -1.05 -5.75 13.19
CA GLN A 231 -2.42 -6.24 13.16
C GLN A 231 -3.41 -5.07 13.23
N GLY A 232 -4.56 -5.20 12.57
CA GLY A 232 -5.64 -4.22 12.67
C GLY A 232 -5.54 -3.05 11.69
N VAL A 233 -4.59 -3.07 10.75
CA VAL A 233 -4.42 -2.01 9.76
C VAL A 233 -4.69 -2.51 8.34
N VAL A 234 -4.97 -1.57 7.44
CA VAL A 234 -5.15 -1.85 6.02
C VAL A 234 -3.85 -1.55 5.27
N GLU A 235 -3.50 -2.44 4.36
CA GLU A 235 -2.37 -2.32 3.46
C GLU A 235 -2.78 -2.46 1.99
N LYS A 236 -1.88 -2.05 1.08
CA LYS A 236 -2.11 -2.11 -0.36
C LYS A 236 -0.80 -1.93 -1.13
N CYS A 237 -0.83 -2.25 -2.42
CA CYS A 237 0.25 -1.85 -3.33
C CYS A 237 0.46 -0.34 -3.29
N HIS A 238 1.71 0.08 -3.22
CA HIS A 238 2.16 1.48 -3.17
C HIS A 238 3.28 1.70 -4.21
N PHE A 239 3.20 0.99 -5.35
CA PHE A 239 4.19 1.02 -6.44
C PHE A 239 5.64 0.87 -5.98
N CYS A 240 5.86 0.08 -4.93
CA CYS A 240 7.17 -0.05 -4.29
C CYS A 240 7.86 1.31 -4.05
N LEU A 241 7.16 2.30 -3.48
CA LEU A 241 7.70 3.65 -3.28
C LEU A 241 9.07 3.73 -2.58
N HIS A 242 9.43 2.73 -1.77
CA HIS A 242 10.78 2.60 -1.19
C HIS A 242 11.87 2.37 -2.26
N ARG A 243 11.50 1.87 -3.45
CA ARG A 243 12.36 1.66 -4.62
C ARG A 243 12.20 2.80 -5.63
N THR A 244 10.96 3.12 -6.00
CA THR A 244 10.68 3.98 -7.16
C THR A 244 11.08 5.43 -6.96
N ARG A 245 11.01 5.93 -5.72
CA ARG A 245 11.51 7.25 -5.36
C ARG A 245 13.04 7.31 -5.17
N GLU A 246 13.72 6.17 -5.29
CA GLU A 246 15.19 6.05 -5.30
C GLU A 246 15.69 5.62 -6.70
N GLY A 247 14.88 5.80 -7.75
CA GLY A 247 15.25 5.50 -9.13
C GLY A 247 15.24 4.01 -9.51
N ARG A 248 14.74 3.13 -8.64
CA ARG A 248 14.65 1.68 -8.91
C ARG A 248 13.26 1.27 -9.41
N LEU A 249 13.19 0.25 -10.25
CA LEU A 249 11.91 -0.28 -10.72
C LEU A 249 11.19 -1.07 -9.62
N PRO A 250 9.85 -1.16 -9.65
CA PRO A 250 9.11 -1.99 -8.70
C PRO A 250 9.48 -3.48 -8.84
N ALA A 251 9.59 -4.19 -7.72
CA ALA A 251 9.97 -5.61 -7.72
C ALA A 251 9.08 -6.51 -8.61
N CYS A 252 7.78 -6.21 -8.67
CA CYS A 252 6.84 -6.96 -9.50
C CYS A 252 7.07 -6.78 -11.01
N LEU A 253 7.67 -5.66 -11.43
CA LEU A 253 8.10 -5.43 -12.82
C LEU A 253 9.37 -6.21 -13.10
N GLU A 254 10.41 -6.05 -12.28
CA GLU A 254 11.72 -6.72 -12.48
C GLU A 254 11.59 -8.25 -12.49
N ALA A 255 10.66 -8.81 -11.71
CA ALA A 255 10.43 -10.25 -11.65
C ALA A 255 9.63 -10.79 -12.85
N CYS A 256 9.09 -9.93 -13.73
CA CYS A 256 8.25 -10.36 -14.84
C CYS A 256 9.12 -10.92 -15.98
N PRO A 257 9.04 -12.23 -16.30
CA PRO A 257 9.92 -12.84 -17.29
C PRO A 257 9.58 -12.46 -18.74
N THR A 258 8.39 -11.91 -18.99
CA THR A 258 7.90 -11.60 -20.34
C THR A 258 7.89 -10.11 -20.65
N GLY A 259 8.32 -9.25 -19.73
CA GLY A 259 8.23 -7.80 -19.91
C GLY A 259 6.81 -7.25 -19.96
N ALA A 260 5.82 -7.98 -19.41
CA ALA A 260 4.41 -7.58 -19.46
C ALA A 260 4.10 -6.29 -18.68
N ARG A 261 5.03 -5.80 -17.86
CA ARG A 261 4.82 -4.69 -16.92
C ARG A 261 5.70 -3.51 -17.35
N VAL A 262 5.06 -2.38 -17.65
CA VAL A 262 5.72 -1.10 -17.93
C VAL A 262 5.39 -0.15 -16.80
N PHE A 263 6.39 0.51 -16.24
CA PHE A 263 6.25 1.47 -15.14
C PHE A 263 7.05 2.72 -15.47
N GLY A 264 6.49 3.90 -15.19
CA GLY A 264 7.20 5.14 -15.46
C GLY A 264 6.44 6.40 -15.04
N ASN A 265 7.04 7.54 -15.35
CA ASN A 265 6.49 8.87 -15.11
C ASN A 265 5.56 9.29 -16.26
N LEU A 266 4.28 9.52 -15.99
CA LEU A 266 3.31 10.01 -16.98
C LEU A 266 3.59 11.42 -17.48
N LEU A 267 4.30 12.23 -16.70
CA LEU A 267 4.63 13.61 -17.05
C LEU A 267 5.87 13.69 -17.95
N ASP A 268 6.66 12.63 -18.02
CA ASP A 268 7.80 12.54 -18.92
C ASP A 268 7.32 12.09 -20.33
N PRO A 269 7.42 12.96 -21.36
CA PRO A 269 6.98 12.63 -22.72
C PRO A 269 7.76 11.49 -23.35
N ASP A 270 9.01 11.28 -22.93
CA ASP A 270 9.93 10.28 -23.49
C ASP A 270 9.86 8.94 -22.73
N SER A 271 9.04 8.85 -21.68
CA SER A 271 8.88 7.62 -20.91
C SER A 271 8.20 6.51 -21.71
N GLU A 272 8.62 5.27 -21.47
CA GLU A 272 8.07 4.08 -22.13
C GLU A 272 6.54 3.98 -21.93
N ILE A 273 6.05 4.31 -20.73
CA ILE A 273 4.63 4.31 -20.45
C ILE A 273 3.88 5.35 -21.30
N ARG A 274 4.47 6.53 -21.53
CA ARG A 274 3.84 7.55 -22.37
C ARG A 274 3.75 7.08 -23.82
N TRP A 275 4.81 6.46 -24.32
CA TRP A 275 4.80 5.83 -25.64
C TRP A 275 3.71 4.75 -25.75
N VAL A 276 3.58 3.86 -24.76
CA VAL A 276 2.52 2.85 -24.73
C VAL A 276 1.13 3.48 -24.78
N LEU A 277 0.87 4.50 -23.96
CA LEU A 277 -0.44 5.16 -23.90
C LEU A 277 -0.81 5.89 -25.20
N GLN A 278 0.17 6.32 -25.99
CA GLN A 278 -0.05 6.99 -27.27
C GLN A 278 -0.18 6.02 -28.45
N ASN A 279 0.53 4.88 -28.40
CA ASN A 279 0.70 4.00 -29.57
C ASN A 279 -0.03 2.66 -29.47
N LYS A 280 -0.54 2.29 -28.29
CA LYS A 280 -1.22 1.00 -28.06
C LYS A 280 -2.69 1.19 -27.79
N ARG A 281 -3.48 0.12 -28.00
CA ARG A 281 -4.89 0.09 -27.61
C ARG A 281 -4.99 -0.12 -26.11
N VAL A 282 -5.26 0.97 -25.40
CA VAL A 282 -5.35 0.99 -23.95
C VAL A 282 -6.77 0.69 -23.49
N TYR A 283 -6.86 -0.11 -22.45
CA TYR A 283 -8.06 -0.41 -21.68
C TYR A 283 -7.89 0.08 -20.24
N VAL A 284 -8.93 0.75 -19.73
CA VAL A 284 -9.01 1.20 -18.35
C VAL A 284 -9.99 0.32 -17.58
N LEU A 285 -9.52 -0.33 -16.53
CA LEU A 285 -10.35 -1.22 -15.73
C LEU A 285 -11.40 -0.42 -14.94
N LYS A 286 -12.67 -0.74 -15.16
CA LYS A 286 -13.83 -0.10 -14.53
C LYS A 286 -13.86 1.42 -14.73
N GLU A 287 -13.62 1.86 -15.96
CA GLU A 287 -13.58 3.28 -16.34
C GLU A 287 -14.88 4.02 -15.99
N GLU A 288 -16.01 3.35 -16.10
CA GLU A 288 -17.35 3.86 -15.83
C GLU A 288 -17.53 4.39 -14.40
N LEU A 289 -16.71 3.95 -13.45
CA LEU A 289 -16.74 4.39 -12.06
C LEU A 289 -16.05 5.74 -11.81
N GLY A 290 -15.39 6.30 -12.83
CA GLY A 290 -14.79 7.63 -12.75
C GLY A 290 -13.66 7.76 -11.71
N THR A 291 -13.01 6.67 -11.33
CA THR A 291 -11.90 6.65 -10.36
C THR A 291 -10.60 7.23 -10.92
N LYS A 292 -10.49 7.36 -12.25
CA LYS A 292 -9.30 7.86 -12.96
C LYS A 292 -8.02 7.12 -12.52
N PRO A 293 -7.91 5.80 -12.80
CA PRO A 293 -6.77 4.99 -12.38
C PRO A 293 -5.46 5.43 -13.06
N ARG A 294 -4.33 5.26 -12.37
CA ARG A 294 -2.96 5.39 -12.90
C ARG A 294 -2.37 4.02 -13.22
N PHE A 295 -3.23 3.13 -13.70
CA PHE A 295 -2.88 1.76 -14.03
C PHE A 295 -3.72 1.37 -15.23
N PHE A 296 -3.02 1.04 -16.31
CA PHE A 296 -3.56 0.84 -17.64
C PHE A 296 -3.28 -0.58 -18.10
N TYR A 297 -4.14 -1.10 -18.95
CA TYR A 297 -3.95 -2.39 -19.61
C TYR A 297 -3.87 -2.17 -21.11
N TYR A 298 -3.13 -2.99 -21.83
CA TYR A 298 -3.08 -2.88 -23.29
C TYR A 298 -2.81 -4.23 -23.95
N PHE A 299 -3.09 -4.27 -25.24
CA PHE A 299 -2.79 -5.40 -26.12
C PHE A 299 -1.85 -4.92 -27.24
N ASP A 300 -1.01 -5.82 -27.76
CA ASP A 300 -0.10 -5.50 -28.86
C ASP A 300 -0.78 -5.42 -30.23
N LYS A 301 -1.95 -6.04 -30.38
CA LYS A 301 -2.78 -6.08 -31.59
C LYS A 301 -4.23 -5.76 -31.25
#